data_AF-A0A2I0LFC9-F1
#
_entry.id   AF-A0A2I0LFC9-F1
#
_cell.length_a   1.000
_cell.length_b   1.000
_cell.length_c   1.000
_cell.angle_alpha   90.00
_cell.angle_beta   90.00
_cell.angle_gamma   90.00
#
_symmetry.space_group_name_H-M   'P 1'
#
loop_
_entity.id
_entity.type
_entity.pdbx_description
1 polymer ?
#
loop_
_entity_poly.entity_id
_entity_poly.type
_entity_poly.pdbx_seq_one_letter_code
_entity_poly.pdbx_strand_id
1 'polypeptide(L)'
;MLVAGTDTSATTVEWVMALFLNHPEALAEVQIEIDSVVGHDRLVEDSDLQNLTYLQSVSSLKHFDSIHQPRSHFLMNPLRMPLEPELWEDLDRFVPERFGHGRREYKGYKSIPFGVGRRACPGPGATLGRLVVGLIVGALIQCFKWQRFGVEEIDMAEGSGCTMPPATPVEALCKPREKNDAVSSQFTSP
;
A
#
# COMPACT_ATOMS: atom_id res chain seq x y z
N MET A 1 17.91 8.84 -7.82
CA MET A 1 16.47 9.03 -7.53
C MET A 1 15.62 7.88 -8.02
N LEU A 2 15.75 7.45 -9.28
CA LEU A 2 14.95 6.37 -9.86
C LEU A 2 14.98 5.07 -9.03
N VAL A 3 16.18 4.55 -8.70
CA VAL A 3 16.35 3.31 -7.92
C VAL A 3 15.64 3.37 -6.56
N ALA A 4 15.81 4.46 -5.82
CA ALA A 4 15.19 4.62 -4.50
C ALA A 4 13.66 4.72 -4.57
N GLY A 5 13.10 5.27 -5.66
CA GLY A 5 11.66 5.37 -5.86
C GLY A 5 11.04 4.04 -6.33
N THR A 6 11.72 3.34 -7.23
CA THR A 6 11.26 2.04 -7.76
C THR A 6 11.27 0.97 -6.67
N ASP A 7 12.36 0.85 -5.93
CA ASP A 7 12.54 -0.20 -4.91
C ASP A 7 11.54 -0.05 -3.75
N THR A 8 11.35 1.18 -3.27
CA THR A 8 10.36 1.48 -2.23
C THR A 8 8.93 1.28 -2.71
N SER A 9 8.59 1.72 -3.93
CA SER A 9 7.23 1.54 -4.47
C SER A 9 6.91 0.07 -4.72
N ALA A 10 7.86 -0.71 -5.27
CA ALA A 10 7.67 -2.14 -5.52
C ALA A 10 7.47 -2.91 -4.22
N THR A 11 8.32 -2.65 -3.21
CA THR A 11 8.21 -3.29 -1.89
C THR A 11 6.87 -2.94 -1.23
N THR A 12 6.43 -1.68 -1.32
CA THR A 12 5.11 -1.28 -0.79
C THR A 12 3.96 -1.98 -1.50
N VAL A 13 3.99 -2.08 -2.83
CA VAL A 13 2.94 -2.79 -3.59
C VAL A 13 2.88 -4.25 -3.16
N GLU A 14 4.04 -4.91 -3.00
CA GLU A 14 4.11 -6.30 -2.55
C GLU A 14 3.48 -6.49 -1.16
N TRP A 15 3.85 -5.65 -0.19
CA TRP A 15 3.26 -5.67 1.15
C TRP A 15 1.75 -5.42 1.16
N VAL A 16 1.28 -4.46 0.36
CA VAL A 16 -0.15 -4.15 0.27
C VAL A 16 -0.93 -5.32 -0.32
N MET A 17 -0.38 -5.98 -1.35
CA MET A 17 -1.02 -7.17 -1.92
C MET A 17 -1.01 -8.36 -0.94
N ALA A 18 0.07 -8.56 -0.19
CA ALA A 18 0.13 -9.59 0.87
C ALA A 18 -0.95 -9.35 1.94
N LEU A 19 -1.11 -8.09 2.38
CA LEU A 19 -2.16 -7.72 3.33
C LEU A 19 -3.55 -8.03 2.79
N PHE A 20 -3.86 -7.67 1.54
CA PHE A 20 -5.15 -7.98 0.94
C PHE A 20 -5.43 -9.48 0.80
N LEU A 21 -4.40 -10.27 0.54
CA LEU A 21 -4.51 -11.72 0.42
C LEU A 21 -4.74 -12.41 1.78
N ASN A 22 -4.19 -11.86 2.86
CA ASN A 22 -4.48 -12.29 4.23
C ASN A 22 -5.83 -11.75 4.74
N HIS A 23 -6.29 -10.61 4.23
CA HIS A 23 -7.55 -9.93 4.60
C HIS A 23 -8.50 -9.79 3.40
N PRO A 24 -9.12 -10.89 2.93
CA PRO A 24 -10.00 -10.88 1.76
C PRO A 24 -11.22 -9.96 1.93
N GLU A 25 -11.67 -9.73 3.17
CA GLU A 25 -12.73 -8.76 3.51
C GLU A 25 -12.35 -7.35 3.09
N ALA A 26 -11.12 -6.93 3.35
CA ALA A 26 -10.64 -5.60 2.99
C ALA A 26 -10.37 -5.47 1.50
N LEU A 27 -9.91 -6.54 0.86
CA LEU A 27 -9.81 -6.59 -0.60
C LEU A 27 -11.18 -6.40 -1.24
N ALA A 28 -12.23 -7.03 -0.69
CA ALA A 28 -13.60 -6.88 -1.19
C ALA A 28 -14.12 -5.44 -1.01
N GLU A 29 -13.87 -4.81 0.14
CA GLU A 29 -14.25 -3.41 0.39
C GLU A 29 -13.54 -2.45 -0.59
N VAL A 30 -12.24 -2.63 -0.84
CA VAL A 30 -11.53 -1.82 -1.87
C VAL A 30 -12.12 -2.06 -3.26
N GLN A 31 -12.47 -3.31 -3.60
CA GLN A 31 -13.10 -3.59 -4.89
C GLN A 31 -14.44 -2.87 -5.03
N ILE A 32 -15.27 -2.88 -3.98
CA ILE A 32 -16.55 -2.16 -3.96
C ILE A 32 -16.32 -0.64 -4.10
N GLU A 33 -15.34 -0.09 -3.38
CA GLU A 33 -14.97 1.32 -3.46
C GLU A 33 -14.58 1.70 -4.90
N ILE A 34 -13.66 0.95 -5.52
CA ILE A 34 -13.21 1.18 -6.90
C ILE A 34 -14.37 1.06 -7.89
N ASP A 35 -15.17 -0.01 -7.80
CA ASP A 35 -16.30 -0.25 -8.70
C ASP A 35 -17.36 0.87 -8.57
N SER A 36 -17.50 1.49 -7.39
CA SER A 36 -18.46 2.57 -7.15
C SER A 36 -17.98 3.95 -7.62
N VAL A 37 -16.68 4.24 -7.48
CA VAL A 37 -16.10 5.56 -7.79
C VAL A 37 -15.67 5.64 -9.26
N VAL A 38 -14.99 4.61 -9.76
CA VAL A 38 -14.39 4.58 -11.10
C VAL A 38 -15.29 3.86 -12.09
N GLY A 39 -15.99 2.82 -11.63
CA GLY A 39 -16.76 1.94 -12.48
C GLY A 39 -15.88 0.94 -13.23
N HIS A 40 -16.39 0.48 -14.39
CA HIS A 40 -15.83 -0.65 -15.13
C HIS A 40 -15.35 -0.29 -16.54
N ASP A 41 -15.57 0.96 -16.97
CA ASP A 41 -15.32 1.40 -18.35
C ASP A 41 -13.89 1.90 -18.57
N ARG A 42 -13.17 2.25 -17.49
CA ARG A 42 -11.80 2.79 -17.53
C ARG A 42 -11.00 2.36 -16.30
N LEU A 43 -9.67 2.46 -16.42
CA LEU A 43 -8.76 2.24 -15.30
C LEU A 43 -8.83 3.37 -14.28
N VAL A 44 -8.41 3.06 -13.04
CA VAL A 44 -8.16 4.07 -12.00
C VAL A 44 -7.17 5.12 -12.51
N GLU A 45 -7.51 6.40 -12.35
CA GLU A 45 -6.66 7.55 -12.65
C GLU A 45 -6.27 8.31 -11.37
N ASP A 46 -5.27 9.19 -11.49
CA ASP A 46 -4.78 10.02 -10.38
C ASP A 46 -5.92 10.83 -9.72
N SER A 47 -6.82 11.39 -10.55
CA SER A 47 -7.98 12.18 -10.11
C SER A 47 -8.96 11.39 -9.23
N ASP A 48 -8.99 10.06 -9.35
CA ASP A 48 -9.87 9.19 -8.57
C ASP A 48 -9.28 8.86 -7.19
N LEU A 49 -7.95 8.84 -7.07
CA LEU A 49 -7.27 8.38 -5.85
C LEU A 49 -7.69 9.15 -4.61
N GLN A 50 -7.98 10.45 -4.74
CA GLN A 50 -8.48 11.28 -3.63
C GLN A 50 -9.84 10.83 -3.07
N ASN A 51 -10.63 10.12 -3.87
CA ASN A 51 -11.94 9.58 -3.51
C ASN A 51 -11.87 8.10 -3.09
N LEU A 52 -10.75 7.40 -3.39
CA LEU A 52 -10.48 6.03 -2.95
C LEU A 52 -9.85 6.01 -1.55
N THR A 53 -10.64 6.47 -0.58
CA THR A 53 -10.21 6.69 0.79
C THR A 53 -9.79 5.42 1.52
N TYR A 54 -10.43 4.29 1.21
CA TYR A 54 -10.13 3.00 1.80
C TYR A 54 -8.82 2.45 1.25
N LEU A 55 -8.63 2.50 -0.07
CA LEU A 55 -7.37 2.16 -0.73
C LEU A 55 -6.17 2.97 -0.18
N GLN A 56 -6.35 4.29 0.02
CA GLN A 56 -5.32 5.14 0.62
C GLN A 56 -4.98 4.74 2.06
N SER A 57 -6.00 4.29 2.81
CA SER A 57 -5.83 3.89 4.20
C SER A 57 -5.03 2.59 4.32
N VAL A 58 -5.34 1.58 3.49
CA VAL A 58 -4.58 0.32 3.45
C VAL A 58 -3.14 0.56 2.99
N SER A 59 -2.95 1.39 1.95
CA SER A 59 -1.62 1.72 1.45
C SER A 59 -0.77 2.42 2.52
N SER A 60 -1.40 3.10 3.48
CA SER A 60 -0.70 3.77 4.58
C SER A 60 -0.24 2.81 5.69
N LEU A 61 -0.82 1.62 5.84
CA LEU A 61 -0.55 0.68 6.95
C LEU A 61 0.89 0.15 7.02
N LYS A 62 1.53 -0.11 5.87
CA LYS A 62 2.93 -0.63 5.83
C LYS A 62 3.97 0.46 5.63
N HIS A 63 3.52 1.66 5.32
CA HIS A 63 4.35 2.87 5.30
C HIS A 63 4.85 3.28 6.72
N PHE A 64 4.37 2.63 7.78
CA PHE A 64 4.81 2.85 9.16
C PHE A 64 6.21 2.29 9.45
N ASP A 65 6.68 1.33 8.67
CA ASP A 65 7.91 0.60 8.92
C ASP A 65 8.97 0.92 7.87
N SER A 66 9.51 2.15 7.81
CA SER A 66 10.75 2.38 7.05
C SER A 66 11.45 3.71 7.36
N ILE A 67 12.70 3.61 7.85
CA ILE A 67 13.96 3.89 7.13
C ILE A 67 15.09 3.32 8.01
N HIS A 68 15.75 2.23 7.60
CA HIS A 68 17.00 1.77 8.19
C HIS A 68 18.17 2.20 7.28
N GLN A 69 18.98 3.18 7.71
CA GLN A 69 20.25 3.49 7.05
C GLN A 69 21.41 3.36 8.05
N PRO A 70 22.36 2.43 7.84
CA PRO A 70 23.53 2.34 8.69
C PRO A 70 24.57 3.31 8.16
N ARG A 71 24.57 4.56 8.67
CA ARG A 71 25.76 5.43 8.84
C ARG A 71 25.39 6.88 9.18
N SER A 72 25.11 7.15 10.46
CA SER A 72 25.31 8.41 11.19
C SER A 72 24.71 8.24 12.59
N HIS A 73 25.34 8.75 13.64
CA HIS A 73 25.10 8.45 15.07
C HIS A 73 23.72 8.87 15.67
N PHE A 74 22.64 8.92 14.89
CA PHE A 74 21.27 9.08 15.39
C PHE A 74 20.32 8.17 14.61
N LEU A 75 19.84 7.12 15.27
CA LEU A 75 18.87 6.17 14.72
C LEU A 75 17.46 6.65 15.11
N MET A 76 16.73 7.22 14.16
CA MET A 76 15.27 7.31 14.32
C MET A 76 14.76 5.90 14.02
N ASN A 77 14.15 5.24 15.01
CA ASN A 77 13.50 3.97 14.78
C ASN A 77 12.00 4.22 14.56
N PRO A 78 11.51 4.37 13.30
CA PRO A 78 10.08 4.49 13.06
C PRO A 78 9.32 3.27 13.60
N LEU A 79 9.94 2.09 13.72
CA LEU A 79 9.36 0.89 14.35
C LEU A 79 8.90 1.15 15.81
N ARG A 80 9.42 2.19 16.48
CA ARG A 80 9.07 2.54 17.86
C ARG A 80 7.86 3.47 17.99
N MET A 81 7.42 4.11 16.90
CA MET A 81 6.24 5.00 16.91
C MET A 81 4.91 4.24 16.93
N PRO A 82 4.74 3.11 16.21
CA PRO A 82 3.58 2.25 16.35
C PRO A 82 3.48 1.64 17.75
N LEU A 83 4.60 1.22 18.35
CA LEU A 83 4.62 0.50 19.63
C LEU A 83 4.21 1.31 20.88
N GLU A 84 3.78 2.56 20.73
CA GLU A 84 3.20 3.36 21.82
C GLU A 84 1.68 3.11 21.88
N PRO A 85 1.18 2.33 22.87
CA PRO A 85 -0.25 2.01 22.97
C PRO A 85 -1.12 3.26 23.19
N GLU A 86 -0.52 4.36 23.63
CA GLU A 86 -1.16 5.67 23.79
C GLU A 86 -1.47 6.35 22.44
N LEU A 87 -0.80 5.95 21.35
CA LEU A 87 -1.00 6.49 20.00
C LEU A 87 -1.80 5.55 19.09
N TRP A 88 -1.79 4.24 19.37
CA TRP A 88 -2.40 3.18 18.56
C TRP A 88 -3.12 2.12 19.42
N GLU A 89 -4.41 1.94 19.17
CA GLU A 89 -5.18 0.79 19.67
C GLU A 89 -5.05 -0.39 18.67
N ASP A 90 -4.97 -1.63 19.17
CA ASP A 90 -4.95 -2.85 18.36
C ASP A 90 -3.84 -2.91 17.29
N LEU A 91 -2.58 -2.71 17.71
CA LEU A 91 -1.39 -2.70 16.84
C LEU A 91 -1.20 -3.94 15.97
N ASP A 92 -1.65 -5.09 16.47
CA ASP A 92 -1.48 -6.39 15.80
C ASP A 92 -2.65 -6.71 14.85
N ARG A 93 -3.62 -5.80 14.71
CA ARG A 93 -4.79 -5.99 13.85
C ARG A 93 -4.75 -5.09 12.64
N PHE A 94 -5.10 -5.69 11.50
CA PHE A 94 -5.34 -4.95 10.28
C PHE A 94 -6.66 -4.17 10.39
N VAL A 95 -6.56 -2.86 10.66
CA VAL A 95 -7.70 -1.93 10.78
C VAL A 95 -7.46 -0.70 9.89
N PRO A 96 -7.76 -0.78 8.58
CA PRO A 96 -7.55 0.34 7.64
C PRO A 96 -8.33 1.60 8.03
N GLU A 97 -9.49 1.43 8.64
CA GLU A 97 -10.39 2.53 9.02
C GLU A 97 -9.73 3.49 10.02
N ARG A 98 -8.68 3.05 10.74
CA ARG A 98 -7.93 3.87 11.71
C ARG A 98 -7.18 5.05 11.08
N PHE A 99 -7.01 5.06 9.75
CA PHE A 99 -6.47 6.20 9.01
C PHE A 99 -7.53 7.24 8.59
N GLY A 100 -8.77 7.06 9.07
CA GLY A 100 -9.80 8.09 9.07
C GLY A 100 -10.49 8.32 7.73
N HIS A 101 -10.75 7.28 6.94
CA HIS A 101 -11.42 7.36 5.63
C HIS A 101 -10.92 8.57 4.80
N GLY A 102 -9.59 8.72 4.67
CA GLY A 102 -8.99 9.78 3.86
C GLY A 102 -9.09 11.21 4.42
N ARG A 103 -9.61 11.42 5.64
CA ARG A 103 -9.55 12.75 6.28
C ARG A 103 -8.11 13.07 6.67
N ARG A 104 -7.57 14.15 6.10
CA ARG A 104 -6.29 14.79 6.49
C ARG A 104 -6.32 15.43 7.89
N GLU A 105 -7.01 14.85 8.88
CA GLU A 105 -7.00 15.34 10.26
C GLU A 105 -6.05 14.50 11.11
N TYR A 106 -4.75 14.62 10.84
CA TYR A 106 -3.72 14.14 11.75
C TYR A 106 -3.25 15.31 12.62
N LYS A 107 -3.74 15.40 13.87
CA LYS A 107 -3.06 16.19 14.91
C LYS A 107 -1.88 15.37 15.44
N GLY A 108 -0.66 15.73 15.04
CA GLY A 108 0.60 15.11 15.49
C GLY A 108 1.25 14.16 14.48
N TYR A 109 2.46 13.69 14.79
CA TYR A 109 3.22 12.71 13.98
C TYR A 109 2.77 11.29 14.31
N LYS A 110 1.62 10.86 13.79
CA LYS A 110 1.21 9.45 13.88
C LYS A 110 2.04 8.59 12.91
N SER A 111 2.24 9.04 11.68
CA SER A 111 3.04 8.35 10.66
C SER A 111 4.09 9.27 10.03
N ILE A 112 5.28 8.73 9.73
CA ILE A 112 6.33 9.47 9.01
C ILE A 112 7.00 8.62 7.89
N PRO A 113 6.24 8.00 6.97
CA PRO A 113 6.79 7.17 5.89
C PRO A 113 7.82 7.86 4.99
N PHE A 114 7.64 9.16 4.84
CA PHE A 114 8.47 9.99 3.96
C PHE A 114 9.50 10.78 4.76
N GLY A 115 9.75 10.43 6.01
CA GLY A 115 10.63 11.19 6.90
C GLY A 115 10.10 12.59 7.25
N VAL A 116 10.80 13.27 8.15
CA VAL A 116 10.48 14.63 8.60
C VAL A 116 11.74 15.49 8.63
N GLY A 117 11.59 16.81 8.43
CA GLY A 117 12.69 17.76 8.45
C GLY A 117 13.55 17.72 7.18
N ARG A 118 14.81 18.16 7.28
CA ARG A 118 15.70 18.39 6.12
C ARG A 118 16.05 17.13 5.31
N ARG A 119 15.81 15.94 5.86
CA ARG A 119 16.04 14.64 5.20
C ARG A 119 14.76 13.91 4.84
N ALA A 120 13.61 14.58 4.94
CA ALA A 120 12.36 14.04 4.40
C ALA A 120 12.52 13.78 2.90
N CYS A 121 11.85 12.74 2.41
CA CYS A 121 11.64 12.51 0.99
C CYS A 121 11.19 13.84 0.36
N PRO A 122 11.81 14.28 -0.74
CA PRO A 122 11.44 15.53 -1.38
C PRO A 122 9.94 15.56 -1.65
N GLY A 123 9.25 16.66 -1.32
CA GLY A 123 7.79 16.77 -1.41
C GLY A 123 7.19 16.21 -2.71
N PRO A 124 7.72 16.57 -3.89
CA PRO A 124 7.27 15.99 -5.17
C PRO A 124 7.46 14.47 -5.27
N GLY A 125 8.54 13.93 -4.71
CA GLY A 125 8.81 12.48 -4.67
C GLY A 125 7.89 11.73 -3.71
N ALA A 126 7.55 12.33 -2.57
CA ALA A 126 6.58 11.77 -1.64
C ALA A 126 5.17 11.70 -2.24
N THR A 127 4.75 12.75 -2.96
CA THR A 127 3.49 12.74 -3.71
C THR A 127 3.51 11.66 -4.78
N LEU A 128 4.56 11.63 -5.61
CA LEU A 128 4.70 10.66 -6.69
C LEU A 128 4.68 9.22 -6.17
N GLY A 129 5.37 8.91 -5.07
CA GLY A 129 5.36 7.58 -4.47
C GLY A 129 3.96 7.11 -4.08
N ARG A 130 3.16 7.99 -3.46
CA ARG A 130 1.76 7.67 -3.11
C ARG A 130 0.90 7.42 -4.35
N LEU A 131 1.07 8.24 -5.38
CA LEU A 131 0.33 8.09 -6.63
C LEU A 131 0.69 6.79 -7.33
N VAL A 132 1.99 6.49 -7.47
CA VAL A 132 2.47 5.27 -8.13
C VAL A 132 1.95 4.03 -7.41
N VAL A 133 2.08 3.96 -6.08
CA VAL A 133 1.55 2.83 -5.30
C VAL A 133 0.03 2.73 -5.45
N GLY A 134 -0.69 3.84 -5.27
CA GLY A 134 -2.15 3.85 -5.37
C GLY A 134 -2.67 3.42 -6.74
N LEU A 135 -2.05 3.91 -7.83
CA LEU A 135 -2.42 3.54 -9.20
C LEU A 135 -2.12 2.07 -9.49
N ILE A 136 -0.95 1.57 -9.09
CA ILE A 136 -0.58 0.16 -9.33
C ILE A 136 -1.54 -0.75 -8.56
N VAL A 137 -1.70 -0.54 -7.25
CA VAL A 137 -2.58 -1.37 -6.42
C VAL A 137 -4.04 -1.27 -6.89
N GLY A 138 -4.50 -0.05 -7.17
CA GLY A 138 -5.85 0.19 -7.70
C GLY A 138 -6.09 -0.58 -9.00
N ALA A 139 -5.16 -0.51 -9.96
CA ALA A 139 -5.27 -1.23 -11.22
C ALA A 139 -5.21 -2.77 -11.03
N LEU A 140 -4.34 -3.27 -10.15
CA LEU A 140 -4.25 -4.71 -9.85
C LEU A 140 -5.56 -5.24 -9.26
N ILE A 141 -6.17 -4.52 -8.31
CA ILE A 141 -7.42 -4.91 -7.66
C ILE A 141 -8.62 -4.74 -8.60
N GLN A 142 -8.59 -3.69 -9.42
CA GLN A 142 -9.61 -3.45 -10.43
C GLN A 142 -9.61 -4.56 -11.48
N CYS A 143 -8.44 -4.94 -12.01
CA CYS A 143 -8.38 -5.85 -13.17
C CYS A 143 -8.45 -7.33 -12.79
N PHE A 144 -8.02 -7.72 -11.58
CA PHE A 144 -7.83 -9.12 -11.23
C PHE A 144 -8.57 -9.53 -9.95
N LYS A 145 -9.06 -10.78 -9.96
CA LYS A 145 -9.43 -11.53 -8.77
C LYS A 145 -8.15 -12.16 -8.22
N TRP A 146 -7.88 -11.91 -6.95
CA TRP A 146 -6.69 -12.39 -6.26
C TRP A 146 -7.05 -13.50 -5.28
N GLN A 147 -6.24 -14.55 -5.25
CA GLN A 147 -6.37 -15.67 -4.32
C GLN A 147 -5.00 -16.08 -3.82
N ARG A 148 -4.93 -16.54 -2.56
CA ARG A 148 -3.71 -17.10 -1.99
C ARG A 148 -3.33 -18.40 -2.71
N PHE A 149 -2.03 -18.66 -2.76
CA PHE A 149 -1.52 -19.95 -3.17
C PHE A 149 -1.64 -20.92 -1.99
N GLY A 150 -2.60 -21.84 -2.04
CA GLY A 150 -2.87 -22.78 -0.94
C GLY A 150 -3.78 -22.20 0.16
N VAL A 151 -3.74 -22.82 1.33
CA VAL A 151 -4.63 -22.52 2.48
C VAL A 151 -3.94 -21.66 3.54
N GLU A 152 -2.61 -21.69 3.57
CA GLU A 152 -1.80 -20.96 4.55
C GLU A 152 -1.89 -19.45 4.34
N GLU A 153 -1.70 -18.70 5.42
CA GLU A 153 -1.54 -17.25 5.35
C GLU A 153 -0.15 -16.92 4.78
N ILE A 154 -0.05 -15.77 4.10
CA ILE A 154 1.23 -15.27 3.60
C ILE A 154 2.07 -14.86 4.80
N ASP A 155 3.32 -15.34 4.84
CA ASP A 155 4.28 -14.93 5.85
C ASP A 155 4.54 -13.43 5.74
N MET A 156 4.27 -12.73 6.85
CA MET A 156 4.43 -11.29 6.95
C MET A 156 5.77 -10.89 7.60
N ALA A 157 6.70 -11.84 7.75
CA ALA A 157 8.04 -11.58 8.26
C ALA A 157 8.86 -10.69 7.30
N GLU A 158 9.67 -9.81 7.89
CA GLU A 158 10.55 -8.91 7.14
C GLU A 158 11.87 -9.59 6.79
N GLY A 159 12.25 -9.47 5.53
CA GLY A 159 13.54 -9.87 4.99
C GLY A 159 14.62 -8.81 5.19
N SER A 160 15.87 -9.21 4.90
CA SER A 160 17.00 -8.29 5.01
C SER A 160 17.05 -7.35 3.79
N GLY A 161 16.97 -6.03 4.02
CA GLY A 161 17.09 -5.03 2.96
C GLY A 161 16.86 -3.60 3.45
N CYS A 162 17.27 -2.60 2.66
CA CYS A 162 17.06 -1.18 2.98
C CYS A 162 15.58 -0.77 2.96
N THR A 163 14.74 -1.54 2.23
CA THR A 163 13.30 -1.33 2.06
C THR A 163 12.45 -2.31 2.86
N MET A 164 13.09 -3.20 3.63
CA MET A 164 12.43 -4.27 4.40
C MET A 164 11.44 -5.07 3.53
N PRO A 165 11.92 -5.75 2.47
CA PRO A 165 11.07 -6.60 1.64
C PRO A 165 10.50 -7.76 2.47
N PRO A 166 9.42 -8.41 2.03
CA PRO A 166 8.99 -9.68 2.62
C PRO A 166 10.15 -10.70 2.68
N ALA A 167 10.23 -11.47 3.77
CA ALA A 167 11.27 -12.49 3.95
C ALA A 167 11.15 -13.60 2.90
N THR A 168 9.92 -13.92 2.51
CA THR A 168 9.58 -14.83 1.42
C THR A 168 8.80 -14.09 0.34
N PRO A 169 9.11 -14.30 -0.96
CA PRO A 169 8.37 -13.69 -2.04
C PRO A 169 6.87 -13.97 -1.95
N VAL A 170 6.04 -12.96 -2.23
CA VAL A 170 4.58 -13.12 -2.21
C VAL A 170 4.11 -13.85 -3.47
N GLU A 171 3.61 -15.08 -3.29
CA GLU A 171 3.03 -15.87 -4.36
C GLU A 171 1.49 -15.84 -4.30
N ALA A 172 0.87 -15.49 -5.42
CA ALA A 172 -0.58 -15.35 -5.51
C ALA A 172 -1.12 -15.81 -6.87
N LEU A 173 -2.36 -16.28 -6.87
CA LEU A 173 -3.10 -16.58 -8.09
C LEU A 173 -3.93 -15.35 -8.48
N CYS A 174 -3.74 -14.90 -9.73
CA CYS A 174 -4.55 -13.83 -10.31
C CYS A 174 -5.38 -14.36 -11.48
N LYS A 175 -6.64 -13.92 -11.58
CA LYS A 175 -7.52 -14.18 -12.73
C LYS A 175 -8.18 -12.89 -13.17
N PRO A 176 -8.31 -12.61 -14.48
CA PRO A 176 -9.02 -11.41 -14.94
C PRO A 176 -10.45 -11.33 -14.38
N ARG A 177 -10.90 -10.11 -14.06
CA ARG A 177 -12.28 -9.82 -13.64
C ARG A 177 -13.18 -9.64 -14.88
N GLU A 178 -14.23 -10.46 -14.99
CA GLU A 178 -15.23 -10.42 -16.08
C GLU A 178 -15.90 -9.06 -16.25
N LYS A 179 -16.02 -8.26 -15.19
CA LYS A 179 -16.68 -6.96 -15.27
C LYS A 179 -15.84 -5.89 -15.99
N ASN A 180 -14.58 -6.18 -16.30
CA ASN A 180 -13.62 -5.22 -16.87
C ASN A 180 -13.15 -5.61 -18.27
N ASP A 181 -14.01 -6.24 -19.07
CA ASP A 181 -13.66 -6.66 -20.44
C ASP A 181 -13.22 -5.48 -21.33
N ALA A 182 -13.84 -4.30 -21.16
CA ALA A 182 -13.45 -3.08 -21.88
C ALA A 182 -12.02 -2.63 -21.53
N VAL A 183 -11.64 -2.72 -20.26
CA VAL A 183 -10.30 -2.40 -19.75
C VAL A 183 -9.29 -3.48 -20.12
N SER A 184 -9.68 -4.75 -20.04
CA SER A 184 -8.83 -5.91 -20.38
C SER A 184 -8.43 -5.92 -21.85
N SER A 185 -9.31 -5.42 -22.73
CA SER A 185 -9.04 -5.28 -24.18
C SER A 185 -7.88 -4.32 -24.50
N GLN A 186 -7.58 -3.36 -23.61
CA GLN A 186 -6.47 -2.41 -23.76
C GLN A 186 -5.11 -3.08 -23.53
N PHE A 187 -5.07 -4.19 -22.79
CA PHE A 187 -3.85 -4.97 -22.52
C PHE A 187 -3.62 -6.11 -23.52
N THR A 188 -4.62 -6.43 -24.36
CA THR A 188 -4.55 -7.53 -25.34
C THR A 188 -4.35 -7.07 -26.79
N SER A 189 -4.08 -5.78 -27.03
CA SER A 189 -3.74 -5.29 -28.37
C SER A 189 -2.25 -5.55 -28.66
N PRO A 190 -1.90 -6.15 -29.82
CA PRO A 190 -0.51 -6.50 -30.18
C PRO A 190 0.39 -5.28 -30.46
#